data_AF-A0A0N1F6V5-F1
#
_entry.id   AF-A0A0N1F6V5-F1
#
_cell.length_a   1.000
_cell.length_b   1.000
_cell.length_c   1.000
_cell.angle_alpha   90.00
_cell.angle_beta   90.00
_cell.angle_gamma   90.00
#
_symmetry.space_group_name_H-M   'P 1'
#
loop_
_entity.id
_entity.type
_entity.pdbx_description
1 polymer ?
#
loop_
_entity_poly.entity_id
_entity_poly.type
_entity_poly.pdbx_seq_one_letter_code
_entity_poly.pdbx_strand_id
1 'polypeptide(L)'
;MMKTPRRVAAPDIIPGPSRLQRCVHVFAAVSLFLASTVSAASAQQAEPQIVVDPHAGGPEPTLDKTQNGIDQVNIATPNAAGVSHNDFIQYGVPESGVILNNATTATETKIGGVVYGNTNLDGHAASLILNEVTGTLPTQMLGYTD
;
A
#
# COMPACT_ATOMS: atom_id res chain seq x y z
N MET A 1 -74.41 -3.72 -71.13
CA MET A 1 -73.09 -3.20 -70.70
C MET A 1 -73.32 -2.26 -69.51
N MET A 2 -73.02 -2.72 -68.30
CA MET A 2 -72.91 -1.85 -67.11
C MET A 2 -72.14 -2.65 -66.05
N LYS A 3 -70.88 -2.30 -65.84
CA LYS A 3 -70.05 -2.88 -64.76
C LYS A 3 -70.27 -2.05 -63.51
N THR A 4 -70.85 -2.68 -62.49
CA THR A 4 -70.89 -2.18 -61.11
C THR A 4 -69.46 -2.01 -60.59
N PRO A 5 -69.03 -0.82 -60.12
CA PRO A 5 -67.76 -0.72 -59.44
C PRO A 5 -67.87 -1.27 -58.02
N ARG A 6 -67.06 -2.29 -57.72
CA ARG A 6 -66.85 -2.85 -56.39
C ARG A 6 -66.14 -1.81 -55.52
N ARG A 7 -66.78 -1.39 -54.42
CA ARG A 7 -66.19 -0.50 -53.42
C ARG A 7 -65.10 -1.27 -52.66
N VAL A 8 -63.83 -1.03 -52.98
CA VAL A 8 -62.70 -1.57 -52.22
C VAL A 8 -62.60 -0.77 -50.93
N ALA A 9 -62.68 -1.45 -49.79
CA ALA A 9 -62.45 -0.84 -48.49
C ALA A 9 -61.00 -0.30 -48.42
N ALA A 10 -60.84 0.94 -47.96
CA ALA A 10 -59.51 1.48 -47.68
C ALA A 10 -58.85 0.65 -46.56
N PRO A 11 -57.54 0.35 -46.63
CA PRO A 11 -56.86 -0.29 -45.51
C PRO A 11 -56.87 0.65 -44.31
N ASP A 12 -57.27 0.14 -43.15
CA ASP A 12 -57.16 0.83 -41.87
C ASP A 12 -55.69 1.15 -41.60
N ILE A 13 -55.32 2.41 -41.80
CA ILE A 13 -54.02 2.94 -41.37
C ILE A 13 -54.12 3.11 -39.86
N ILE A 14 -53.58 2.15 -39.10
CA ILE A 14 -53.30 2.33 -37.68
C ILE A 14 -52.21 3.40 -37.56
N PRO A 15 -52.49 4.59 -36.99
CA PRO A 15 -51.45 5.59 -36.81
C PRO A 15 -50.41 5.09 -35.81
N GLY A 16 -49.17 4.89 -36.27
CA GLY A 16 -48.04 4.66 -35.39
C GLY A 16 -47.83 5.86 -34.45
N PRO A 17 -47.27 5.66 -33.24
CA PRO A 17 -47.18 6.72 -32.24
C PRO A 17 -46.39 7.92 -32.77
N SER A 18 -46.90 9.12 -32.49
CA SER A 18 -46.33 10.38 -32.95
C SER A 18 -44.92 10.60 -32.35
N ARG A 19 -44.08 11.38 -33.02
CA ARG A 19 -42.68 11.60 -32.60
C ARG A 19 -42.54 12.20 -31.18
N LEU A 20 -43.58 12.86 -30.68
CA LEU A 20 -43.66 13.33 -29.29
C LEU A 20 -43.64 12.19 -28.27
N GLN A 21 -44.24 11.02 -28.59
CA GLN A 21 -44.32 9.87 -27.69
C GLN A 21 -43.01 9.06 -27.63
N ARG A 22 -42.12 9.25 -28.61
CA ARG A 22 -40.73 8.73 -28.55
C ARG A 22 -39.85 9.59 -27.65
N CYS A 23 -40.08 10.90 -27.55
CA CYS A 23 -39.33 11.76 -26.64
C CYS A 23 -39.66 11.50 -25.16
N VAL A 24 -40.90 11.13 -24.84
CA VAL A 24 -41.29 10.81 -23.45
C VAL A 24 -40.59 9.54 -22.92
N HIS A 25 -40.25 8.58 -23.79
CA HIS A 25 -39.42 7.42 -23.40
C HIS A 25 -37.91 7.70 -23.45
N VAL A 26 -37.45 8.63 -24.30
CA VAL A 26 -36.05 9.05 -24.28
C VAL A 26 -35.74 9.90 -23.04
N PHE A 27 -36.72 10.63 -22.50
CA PHE A 27 -36.55 11.33 -21.21
C PHE A 27 -36.87 10.47 -19.98
N ALA A 28 -37.76 9.48 -20.06
CA ALA A 28 -38.04 8.57 -18.93
C ALA A 28 -37.11 7.35 -18.82
N ALA A 29 -36.29 7.05 -19.83
CA ALA A 29 -35.28 5.99 -19.79
C ALA A 29 -33.84 6.51 -19.63
N VAL A 30 -33.65 7.79 -19.31
CA VAL A 30 -32.37 8.35 -18.86
C VAL A 30 -32.38 8.57 -17.33
N SER A 31 -33.45 8.17 -16.65
CA SER A 31 -33.66 8.41 -15.21
C SER A 31 -33.32 7.23 -14.30
N LEU A 32 -32.65 6.17 -14.78
CA LEU A 32 -32.21 5.09 -13.90
C LEU A 32 -30.92 4.41 -14.37
N PHE A 33 -29.89 5.22 -14.57
CA PHE A 33 -28.50 4.78 -14.45
C PHE A 33 -27.76 5.75 -13.52
N LEU A 34 -28.33 6.01 -12.34
CA LEU A 34 -27.49 6.28 -11.17
C LEU A 34 -26.87 4.94 -10.79
N ALA A 35 -25.90 4.49 -11.60
CA ALA A 35 -24.98 3.46 -11.16
C ALA A 35 -24.21 4.11 -10.01
N SER A 36 -24.67 3.84 -8.79
CA SER A 36 -23.93 4.10 -7.57
C SER A 36 -22.61 3.36 -7.70
N THR A 37 -21.58 4.03 -8.21
CA THR A 37 -20.21 3.57 -8.05
C THR A 37 -19.91 3.77 -6.57
N VAL A 38 -20.22 2.75 -5.78
CA VAL A 38 -19.66 2.64 -4.44
C VAL A 38 -18.18 2.42 -4.69
N SER A 39 -17.41 3.51 -4.73
CA SER A 39 -15.96 3.41 -4.59
C SER A 39 -15.76 2.84 -3.20
N ALA A 40 -15.51 1.53 -3.11
CA ALA A 40 -14.91 0.97 -1.93
C ALA A 40 -13.56 1.68 -1.80
N ALA A 41 -13.50 2.67 -0.91
CA ALA A 41 -12.24 3.21 -0.45
C ALA A 41 -11.55 2.05 0.25
N SER A 42 -10.72 1.31 -0.48
CA SER A 42 -9.75 0.42 0.16
C SER A 42 -8.96 1.32 1.10
N ALA A 43 -8.98 1.00 2.40
CA ALA A 43 -8.04 1.60 3.32
C ALA A 43 -6.65 1.24 2.79
N GLN A 44 -5.97 2.21 2.17
CA GLN A 44 -4.58 2.06 1.79
C GLN A 44 -3.84 1.90 3.12
N GLN A 45 -3.49 0.66 3.46
CA GLN A 45 -2.64 0.40 4.62
C GLN A 45 -1.36 1.20 4.39
N ALA A 46 -1.05 2.12 5.31
CA ALA A 46 0.19 2.87 5.26
C ALA A 46 1.35 1.86 5.21
N GLU A 47 2.39 2.17 4.42
CA GLU A 47 3.57 1.31 4.35
C GLU A 47 4.16 1.12 5.76
N PRO A 48 4.66 -0.09 6.09
CA PRO A 48 5.31 -0.34 7.36
C PRO A 48 6.42 0.69 7.64
N GLN A 49 6.43 1.27 8.83
CA GLN A 49 7.38 2.33 9.20
C GLN A 49 8.34 1.87 10.30
N ILE A 50 9.52 2.48 10.33
CA ILE A 50 10.48 2.36 11.43
C ILE A 50 10.63 3.74 12.08
N VAL A 51 10.35 3.81 13.37
CA VAL A 51 10.46 5.01 14.19
C VAL A 51 11.13 4.61 15.51
N VAL A 52 12.35 5.11 15.72
CA VAL A 52 13.11 4.88 16.97
C VAL A 52 12.39 5.50 18.15
N ASP A 53 12.46 4.86 19.33
CA ASP A 53 11.98 5.45 20.58
C ASP A 53 13.09 6.27 21.28
N PRO A 54 13.02 7.61 21.26
CA PRO A 54 14.04 8.46 21.87
C PRO A 54 13.92 8.54 23.41
N HIS A 55 12.91 7.90 24.00
CA HIS A 55 12.73 7.87 25.46
C HIS A 55 13.23 6.57 26.08
N ALA A 56 13.78 5.67 25.28
CA ALA A 56 14.45 4.48 25.77
C ALA A 56 15.69 4.87 26.58
N GLY A 57 15.87 4.27 27.76
CA GLY A 57 16.98 4.60 28.67
C GLY A 57 18.34 4.01 28.26
N GLY A 58 18.46 3.47 27.05
CA GLY A 58 19.64 2.76 26.54
C GLY A 58 20.25 3.40 25.30
N PRO A 59 21.30 2.78 24.73
CA PRO A 59 21.86 3.22 23.44
C PRO A 59 20.81 3.14 22.34
N GLU A 60 20.73 4.16 21.49
CA GLU A 60 19.74 4.24 20.42
C GLU A 60 20.28 3.68 19.10
N PRO A 61 19.46 2.94 18.32
CA PRO A 61 19.77 2.68 16.92
C PRO A 61 19.68 3.97 16.11
N THR A 62 20.38 4.02 14.98
CA THR A 62 20.22 5.10 13.99
C THR A 62 19.64 4.57 12.68
N LEU A 63 18.90 5.42 11.97
CA LEU A 63 18.26 5.07 10.70
C LEU A 63 18.97 5.75 9.55
N ASP A 64 19.22 4.97 8.50
CA ASP A 64 19.81 5.40 7.24
C ASP A 64 19.05 4.78 6.06
N LYS A 65 19.47 5.17 4.85
CA LYS A 65 19.10 4.49 3.60
C LYS A 65 20.35 3.93 2.96
N THR A 66 20.27 2.69 2.49
CA THR A 66 21.32 2.10 1.66
C THR A 66 21.40 2.77 0.29
N GLN A 67 22.46 2.48 -0.47
CA GLN A 67 22.60 2.95 -1.84
C GLN A 67 21.42 2.52 -2.73
N ASN A 68 20.84 1.34 -2.47
CA ASN A 68 19.67 0.83 -3.19
C ASN A 68 18.34 1.37 -2.66
N GLY A 69 18.35 2.27 -1.66
CA GLY A 69 17.15 2.88 -1.09
C GLY A 69 16.41 2.03 -0.05
N ILE A 70 16.97 0.87 0.33
CA ILE A 70 16.44 0.04 1.42
C ILE A 70 16.66 0.74 2.77
N ASP A 71 15.68 0.67 3.67
CA ASP A 71 15.81 1.12 5.06
C ASP A 71 16.94 0.35 5.76
N GLN A 72 17.86 1.09 6.36
CA GLN A 72 18.97 0.54 7.12
C GLN A 72 18.84 0.98 8.57
N VAL A 73 18.78 0.01 9.48
CA VAL A 73 18.91 0.23 10.92
C VAL A 73 20.35 -0.06 11.30
N ASN A 74 21.11 0.97 11.66
CA ASN A 74 22.35 0.79 12.38
C ASN A 74 22.00 0.45 13.82
N ILE A 75 22.13 -0.81 14.18
CA ILE A 75 21.78 -1.29 15.52
C ILE A 75 22.59 -0.55 16.59
N ALA A 76 22.01 -0.45 17.78
CA ALA A 76 22.62 0.18 18.93
C ALA A 76 23.85 -0.58 19.43
N THR A 77 24.70 0.09 20.20
CA THR A 77 25.91 -0.52 20.80
C THR A 77 25.55 -1.78 21.61
N PRO A 78 26.18 -2.94 21.35
CA PRO A 78 25.92 -4.15 22.12
C PRO A 78 26.39 -4.01 23.56
N ASN A 79 25.65 -4.57 24.51
CA ASN A 79 26.07 -4.64 25.90
C ASN A 79 27.16 -5.71 26.12
N ALA A 80 27.62 -5.87 27.37
CA ALA A 80 28.67 -6.84 27.73
C ALA A 80 28.32 -8.31 27.44
N ALA A 81 27.03 -8.65 27.26
CA ALA A 81 26.59 -9.98 26.84
C ALA A 81 26.48 -10.13 25.31
N GLY A 82 26.82 -9.10 24.55
CA GLY A 82 26.71 -9.07 23.09
C GLY A 82 25.29 -8.81 22.60
N VAL A 83 24.39 -8.32 23.44
CA VAL A 83 23.01 -7.98 23.03
C VAL A 83 22.94 -6.51 22.64
N SER A 84 22.58 -6.24 21.40
CA SER A 84 22.14 -4.92 20.96
C SER A 84 20.65 -4.79 21.18
N HIS A 85 20.23 -3.86 22.05
CA HIS A 85 18.83 -3.59 22.31
C HIS A 85 18.40 -2.32 21.57
N ASN A 86 17.35 -2.43 20.75
CA ASN A 86 16.91 -1.41 19.82
C ASN A 86 15.43 -1.15 20.07
N ASP A 87 15.12 0.01 20.65
CA ASP A 87 13.77 0.40 21.01
C ASP A 87 13.12 1.24 19.90
N PHE A 88 11.88 0.89 19.55
CA PHE A 88 11.12 1.53 18.49
C PHE A 88 9.70 1.87 18.93
N ILE A 89 9.23 3.08 18.60
CA ILE A 89 7.79 3.41 18.68
C ILE A 89 7.02 2.62 17.62
N GLN A 90 7.59 2.46 16.43
CA GLN A 90 7.04 1.65 15.35
C GLN A 90 8.17 0.88 14.69
N TYR A 91 7.95 -0.40 14.45
CA TYR A 91 8.86 -1.22 13.67
C TYR A 91 8.05 -1.97 12.62
N GLY A 92 8.52 -1.95 11.39
CA GLY A 92 7.87 -2.54 10.25
C GLY A 92 8.87 -2.88 9.16
N VAL A 93 8.59 -3.92 8.40
CA VAL A 93 9.41 -4.35 7.27
C VAL A 93 8.56 -4.22 6.00
N PRO A 94 8.78 -3.20 5.15
CA PRO A 94 8.11 -3.08 3.86
C PRO A 94 8.50 -4.21 2.92
N GLU A 95 7.81 -4.36 1.79
CA GLU A 95 8.09 -5.39 0.78
C GLU A 95 9.53 -5.30 0.22
N SER A 96 10.08 -4.09 0.13
CA SER A 96 11.47 -3.84 -0.27
C SER A 96 12.50 -4.41 0.72
N GLY A 97 12.08 -4.65 1.97
CA GLY A 97 12.91 -5.17 3.05
C GLY A 97 13.57 -4.10 3.91
N VAL A 98 14.35 -4.55 4.89
CA VAL A 98 15.10 -3.74 5.85
C VAL A 98 16.46 -4.39 6.07
N ILE A 99 17.50 -3.59 6.29
CA ILE A 99 18.82 -4.07 6.68
C ILE A 99 19.06 -3.78 8.16
N LEU A 100 19.48 -4.78 8.91
CA LEU A 100 20.01 -4.62 10.27
C LEU A 100 21.54 -4.59 10.20
N ASN A 101 22.11 -3.39 10.17
CA ASN A 101 23.55 -3.21 10.00
C ASN A 101 24.31 -3.56 11.29
N ASN A 102 24.73 -4.82 11.38
CA ASN A 102 25.62 -5.38 12.40
C ASN A 102 27.08 -5.49 11.90
N ALA A 103 27.44 -4.81 10.81
CA ALA A 103 28.76 -4.92 10.21
C ALA A 103 29.77 -4.00 10.91
N THR A 104 30.97 -4.49 11.20
CA THR A 104 32.08 -3.67 11.74
C THR A 104 32.96 -3.07 10.65
N THR A 105 32.81 -3.55 9.41
CA THR A 105 33.50 -3.07 8.21
C THR A 105 32.53 -3.06 7.02
N ALA A 106 32.91 -2.43 5.90
CA ALA A 106 32.10 -2.45 4.69
C ALA A 106 31.77 -3.88 4.25
N THR A 107 30.49 -4.16 3.99
CA THR A 107 29.95 -5.51 3.76
C THR A 107 28.89 -5.48 2.67
N GLU A 108 28.93 -6.45 1.75
CA GLU A 108 27.89 -6.62 0.73
C GLU A 108 26.63 -7.23 1.36
N THR A 109 25.48 -6.62 1.11
CA THR A 109 24.16 -7.12 1.52
C THR A 109 23.40 -7.67 0.33
N LYS A 110 22.37 -8.48 0.58
CA LYS A 110 21.55 -9.11 -0.47
C LYS A 110 20.63 -8.10 -1.15
N ILE A 111 20.18 -7.08 -0.43
CA ILE A 111 19.16 -6.14 -0.90
C ILE A 111 19.64 -4.68 -0.97
N GLY A 112 20.65 -4.28 -0.19
CA GLY A 112 21.13 -2.90 -0.06
C GLY A 112 22.41 -2.55 -0.80
N GLY A 113 23.06 -3.53 -1.44
CA GLY A 113 24.43 -3.38 -1.96
C GLY A 113 25.45 -3.31 -0.82
N VAL A 114 26.55 -2.60 -1.02
CA VAL A 114 27.55 -2.38 0.03
C VAL A 114 27.01 -1.44 1.10
N VAL A 115 26.99 -1.89 2.35
CA VAL A 115 26.78 -1.04 3.54
C VAL A 115 28.12 -0.82 4.24
N TYR A 116 28.33 0.38 4.77
CA TYR A 116 29.52 0.68 5.57
C TYR A 116 29.37 0.15 6.99
N GLY A 117 30.51 -0.02 7.68
CA GLY A 117 30.50 -0.48 9.07
C GLY A 117 29.69 0.46 9.96
N ASN A 118 28.85 -0.12 10.81
CA ASN A 118 28.04 0.60 11.78
C ASN A 118 28.95 1.17 12.89
N THR A 119 28.99 2.49 12.97
CA THR A 119 29.82 3.21 13.95
C THR A 119 29.36 3.02 15.39
N ASN A 120 28.11 2.65 15.64
CA ASN A 120 27.60 2.38 16.99
C ASN A 120 28.25 1.14 17.62
N LEU A 121 28.84 0.27 16.82
CA LEU A 121 29.41 -1.00 17.29
C LEU A 121 30.82 -0.83 17.87
N ASP A 122 31.51 0.28 17.59
CA ASP A 122 32.91 0.49 17.98
C ASP A 122 33.83 -0.70 17.64
N GLY A 123 33.55 -1.38 16.53
CA GLY A 123 34.31 -2.56 16.08
C GLY A 123 33.87 -3.90 16.69
N HIS A 124 32.81 -3.91 17.50
CA HIS A 124 32.27 -5.10 18.16
C HIS A 124 30.83 -5.39 17.72
N ALA A 125 30.67 -6.41 16.85
CA ALA A 125 29.35 -6.84 16.41
C ALA A 125 28.50 -7.43 17.55
N ALA A 126 27.19 -7.26 17.46
CA ALA A 126 26.22 -7.91 18.32
C ALA A 126 26.17 -9.43 18.02
N SER A 127 26.04 -10.23 19.07
CA SER A 127 25.71 -11.66 18.98
C SER A 127 24.20 -11.88 18.91
N LEU A 128 23.43 -10.97 19.51
CA LEU A 128 21.97 -10.97 19.50
C LEU A 128 21.48 -9.55 19.25
N ILE A 129 20.52 -9.42 18.34
CA ILE A 129 19.82 -8.16 18.07
C ILE A 129 18.41 -8.32 18.62
N LEU A 130 18.06 -7.50 19.60
CA LEU A 130 16.72 -7.39 20.15
C LEU A 130 16.10 -6.09 19.62
N ASN A 131 14.99 -6.22 18.89
CA ASN A 131 14.17 -5.10 18.46
C ASN A 131 12.90 -5.11 19.34
N GLU A 132 12.78 -4.14 20.23
CA GLU A 132 11.63 -3.97 21.11
C GLU A 132 10.73 -2.86 20.55
N VAL A 133 9.43 -3.12 20.49
CA VAL A 133 8.44 -2.12 20.07
C VAL A 133 7.70 -1.64 21.32
N THR A 134 7.93 -0.39 21.69
CA THR A 134 7.35 0.25 22.89
C THR A 134 6.05 1.00 22.57
N GLY A 135 5.74 1.20 21.28
CA GLY A 135 4.50 1.82 20.83
C GLY A 135 3.29 0.87 20.87
N THR A 136 2.11 1.43 20.58
CA THR A 136 0.83 0.71 20.66
C THR A 136 0.38 0.11 19.33
N LEU A 137 1.05 0.44 18.24
CA LEU A 137 0.70 -0.02 16.89
C LEU A 137 1.33 -1.39 16.60
N PRO A 138 0.61 -2.31 15.96
CA PRO A 138 1.16 -3.62 15.61
C PRO A 138 2.23 -3.50 14.52
N THR A 139 3.28 -4.31 14.64
CA THR A 139 4.30 -4.50 13.60
C THR A 139 3.70 -5.19 12.37
N GLN A 140 4.04 -4.68 11.19
CA GLN A 140 3.77 -5.33 9.91
C GLN A 140 5.08 -5.75 9.26
N MET A 141 5.18 -7.00 8.81
CA MET A 141 6.34 -7.53 8.11
C MET A 141 5.91 -8.11 6.77
N LEU A 142 6.09 -7.32 5.72
CA LEU A 142 5.70 -7.64 4.35
C LEU A 142 6.88 -8.14 3.51
N GLY A 143 8.11 -7.82 3.91
CA GLY A 143 9.34 -8.21 3.20
C GLY A 143 10.37 -8.90 4.08
N TYR A 144 11.59 -8.95 3.57
CA TYR A 144 12.73 -9.64 4.18
C TYR A 144 13.60 -8.68 5.00
N THR A 145 14.14 -9.16 6.12
CA THR A 145 15.18 -8.48 6.89
C THR A 145 16.52 -9.14 6.61
N ASP A 146 17.51 -8.35 6.18
CA ASP A 146 18.88 -8.80 5.94
C ASP A 146 19.82 -8.46 7.09
#